data_AF-A0A951KA13-F1
#
_entry.id   AF-A0A951KA13-F1
#
_cell.length_a   1.000
_cell.length_b   1.000
_cell.length_c   1.000
_cell.angle_alpha   90.00
_cell.angle_beta   90.00
_cell.angle_gamma   90.00
#
_symmetry.space_group_name_H-M   'P 1'
#
loop_
_entity.id
_entity.type
_entity.pdbx_description
1 polymer ?
#
loop_
_entity_poly.entity_id
_entity_poly.type
_entity_poly.pdbx_seq_one_letter_code
_entity_poly.pdbx_strand_id
1 'polypeptide(L)'
;RIPALEFGIFALGRLEFANEFPAEQADSRKHLIDAKIFLAYQRQLNNLSIQESRLRRHFEKDAAALRQLQESRRRHRKSQLDEAARQYIAAVHEERHDLWEPDQNGFEFSMEEVEVRAIEIEPDLFAEWADENAAASVRSSGPRQN
;
A
#
# COMPACT_ATOMS: atom_id res chain seq x y z
N ARG A 1 4.19 -6.88 23.39
CA ARG A 1 3.43 -7.01 24.66
C ARG A 1 3.51 -8.43 25.24
N ILE A 2 3.43 -9.50 24.43
CA ILE A 2 3.56 -10.88 24.92
C ILE A 2 4.98 -11.24 25.41
N PRO A 3 6.08 -10.83 24.74
CA PRO A 3 7.44 -11.07 25.26
C PRO A 3 7.68 -10.44 26.64
N ALA A 4 7.08 -9.28 26.92
CA ALA A 4 7.18 -8.64 28.23
C ALA A 4 6.49 -9.45 29.34
N LEU A 5 5.42 -10.19 29.01
CA LEU A 5 4.75 -11.09 29.96
C LEU A 5 5.60 -12.33 30.24
N GLU A 6 6.24 -12.89 29.21
CA GLU A 6 7.20 -14.01 29.38
C GLU A 6 8.39 -13.58 30.25
N PHE A 7 8.98 -12.41 29.99
CA PHE A 7 10.04 -11.85 30.84
C PHE A 7 9.58 -11.65 32.28
N GLY A 8 8.34 -11.21 32.49
CA GLY A 8 7.75 -11.09 33.82
C GLY A 8 7.67 -12.43 34.57
N ILE A 9 7.27 -13.51 33.88
CA ILE A 9 7.23 -14.87 34.44
C ILE A 9 8.65 -15.33 34.84
N PHE A 10 9.64 -15.13 33.97
CA PHE A 10 11.02 -15.49 34.28
C PHE A 10 11.62 -14.65 35.41
N ALA A 11 11.34 -13.34 35.44
CA ALA A 11 11.83 -12.47 36.51
C ALA A 11 11.27 -12.88 37.88
N LEU A 12 9.95 -13.12 37.94
CA LEU A 12 9.30 -13.56 39.18
C LEU A 12 9.77 -14.95 39.60
N GLY A 13 9.82 -15.91 38.65
CA GLY A 13 10.25 -17.26 38.93
C GLY A 13 11.71 -17.36 39.41
N ARG A 14 12.60 -16.47 38.94
CA ARG A 14 13.98 -16.40 39.42
C ARG A 14 14.07 -15.95 40.89
N LEU A 15 13.15 -15.07 41.32
CA LEU A 15 13.04 -14.68 42.72
C LEU A 15 12.44 -15.82 43.56
N GLU A 16 11.40 -16.47 43.05
CA GLU A 16 10.68 -17.55 43.75
C GLU A 16 11.57 -18.79 43.98
N PHE A 17 12.35 -19.20 42.98
CA PHE A 17 13.19 -20.40 43.05
C PHE A 17 14.66 -20.12 43.37
N ALA A 18 15.01 -18.91 43.81
CA ALA A 18 16.40 -18.48 44.05
C ALA A 18 17.17 -19.44 44.99
N ASN A 19 16.47 -20.05 45.95
CA ASN A 19 17.04 -20.89 46.99
C ASN A 19 16.89 -22.40 46.75
N GLU A 20 16.32 -22.85 45.61
CA GLU A 20 16.05 -24.28 45.39
C GLU A 20 17.30 -25.14 45.11
N PHE A 21 18.38 -24.56 44.59
CA PHE A 21 19.58 -25.28 44.18
C PHE A 21 20.87 -24.76 44.88
N PRO A 22 20.94 -24.82 46.23
CA PRO A 22 22.02 -24.21 47.00
C PRO A 22 23.37 -24.94 46.83
N ALA A 23 23.36 -26.24 46.54
CA ALA A 23 24.56 -27.07 46.39
C ALA A 23 25.24 -26.95 45.01
N GLU A 24 24.57 -26.31 44.05
CA GLU A 24 25.03 -26.23 42.66
C GLU A 24 25.97 -25.04 42.43
N GLN A 25 26.87 -25.17 41.44
CA GLN A 25 27.71 -24.07 40.98
C GLN A 25 26.86 -22.93 40.37
N ALA A 26 27.35 -21.69 40.42
CA ALA A 26 26.58 -20.51 40.04
C ALA A 26 26.01 -20.58 38.60
N ASP A 27 26.81 -21.05 37.64
CA ASP A 27 26.38 -21.16 36.24
C ASP A 27 25.31 -22.24 36.07
N SER A 28 25.53 -23.43 36.63
CA SER A 28 24.55 -24.53 36.63
C SER A 28 23.25 -24.15 37.34
N ARG A 29 23.35 -23.43 38.46
CA ARG A 29 22.21 -22.96 39.26
C ARG A 29 21.27 -22.09 38.44
N LYS A 30 21.80 -21.16 37.64
CA LYS A 30 20.98 -20.28 36.78
C LYS A 30 20.16 -21.09 35.77
N HIS A 31 20.78 -22.06 35.12
CA HIS A 31 20.10 -22.91 34.14
C HIS A 31 19.05 -23.83 34.79
N LEU A 32 19.33 -24.37 35.97
CA LEU A 32 18.39 -25.19 36.73
C LEU A 32 17.17 -24.38 37.21
N ILE A 33 17.39 -23.14 37.65
CA ILE A 33 16.31 -22.21 37.98
C ILE A 33 15.45 -21.94 36.74
N ASP A 34 16.05 -21.55 35.61
CA ASP A 34 15.29 -21.29 34.38
C ASP A 34 14.51 -22.53 33.89
N ALA A 35 15.08 -23.73 34.03
CA ALA A 35 14.39 -24.98 33.72
C ALA A 35 13.22 -25.24 34.70
N LYS A 36 13.41 -24.99 36.00
CA LYS A 36 12.35 -25.10 37.01
C LYS A 36 11.20 -24.14 36.73
N ILE A 37 11.50 -22.89 36.35
CA ILE A 37 10.52 -21.89 35.93
C ILE A 37 9.71 -22.41 34.74
N PHE A 38 10.39 -22.95 33.73
CA PHE A 38 9.72 -23.49 32.55
C PHE A 38 8.76 -24.62 32.92
N LEU A 39 9.17 -25.55 33.79
CA LEU A 39 8.31 -26.64 34.24
C LEU A 39 7.13 -26.15 35.11
N ALA A 40 7.40 -25.24 36.04
CA ALA A 40 6.39 -24.71 36.97
C ALA A 40 5.32 -23.86 36.26
N TYR A 41 5.72 -23.07 35.26
CA TYR A 41 4.83 -22.17 34.52
C TYR A 41 4.60 -22.60 33.06
N GLN A 42 4.81 -23.89 32.76
CA GLN A 42 4.73 -24.44 31.40
C GLN A 42 3.42 -24.07 30.71
N ARG A 43 2.30 -24.18 31.45
CA ARG A 43 0.96 -23.86 30.93
C ARG A 43 0.83 -22.40 30.53
N GLN A 44 1.31 -21.49 31.37
CA GLN A 44 1.26 -20.05 31.16
C GLN A 44 2.11 -19.66 29.94
N LEU A 45 3.34 -20.17 29.86
CA LEU A 45 4.26 -19.93 28.75
C LEU A 45 3.71 -20.48 27.42
N ASN A 46 3.17 -21.71 27.43
CA ASN A 46 2.55 -22.29 26.24
C ASN A 46 1.34 -21.47 25.77
N ASN A 47 0.50 -21.00 26.70
CA ASN A 47 -0.64 -20.17 26.36
C ASN A 47 -0.22 -18.84 25.73
N LEU A 48 0.83 -18.20 26.26
CA LEU A 48 1.38 -16.97 25.69
C LEU A 48 1.90 -17.20 24.26
N SER A 49 2.67 -18.26 24.04
CA SER A 49 3.17 -18.64 22.72
C SER A 49 2.05 -18.90 21.70
N ILE A 50 0.99 -19.61 22.11
CA ILE A 50 -0.20 -19.86 21.28
C ILE A 50 -0.92 -18.55 20.94
N GLN A 51 -1.10 -17.67 21.93
CA GLN A 51 -1.75 -16.37 21.72
C GLN A 51 -0.95 -15.48 20.78
N GLU A 52 0.37 -15.44 20.92
CA GLU A 52 1.25 -14.71 20.01
C GLU A 52 1.15 -15.25 18.58
N SER A 53 1.20 -16.58 18.43
CA SER A 53 1.04 -17.23 17.13
C SER A 53 -0.31 -16.91 16.48
N ARG A 54 -1.40 -16.91 17.26
CA ARG A 54 -2.73 -16.51 16.77
C ARG A 54 -2.75 -15.05 16.34
N LEU A 55 -2.23 -14.15 17.18
CA LEU A 55 -2.19 -12.72 16.88
C LEU A 55 -1.39 -12.42 15.61
N ARG A 56 -0.22 -13.07 15.45
CA ARG A 56 0.61 -12.93 14.25
C ARG A 56 -0.11 -13.41 13.00
N ARG A 57 -0.77 -14.57 13.05
CA ARG A 57 -1.57 -15.07 11.92
C ARG A 57 -2.74 -14.14 11.55
N HIS A 58 -3.42 -13.57 12.54
CA HIS A 58 -4.47 -12.57 12.28
C HIS A 58 -3.89 -11.32 11.62
N PHE A 59 -2.79 -10.78 12.14
CA PHE A 59 -2.12 -9.64 11.55
C PHE A 59 -1.67 -9.89 10.11
N GLU A 60 -1.07 -11.05 9.82
CA GLU A 60 -0.65 -11.43 8.47
C GLU A 60 -1.84 -11.53 7.51
N LYS A 61 -2.97 -12.10 7.97
CA LYS A 61 -4.20 -12.19 7.19
C LYS A 61 -4.79 -10.80 6.90
N ASP A 62 -4.87 -9.94 7.90
CA ASP A 62 -5.43 -8.59 7.76
C ASP A 62 -4.54 -7.73 6.84
N ALA A 63 -3.22 -7.86 6.98
CA ALA A 63 -2.26 -7.19 6.10
C ALA A 63 -2.39 -7.68 4.64
N ALA A 64 -2.57 -8.99 4.43
CA ALA A 64 -2.81 -9.54 3.09
C ALA A 64 -4.13 -9.04 2.49
N ALA A 65 -5.21 -9.03 3.26
CA ALA A 65 -6.51 -8.51 2.83
C ALA A 65 -6.44 -7.01 2.48
N LEU A 66 -5.73 -6.22 3.28
CA LEU A 66 -5.50 -4.80 3.00
C LEU A 66 -4.75 -4.58 1.68
N ARG A 67 -3.67 -5.34 1.44
CA ARG A 67 -2.91 -5.26 0.18
C ARG A 67 -3.77 -5.61 -1.02
N GLN A 68 -4.56 -6.68 -0.94
CA GLN A 68 -5.49 -7.08 -1.99
C GLN A 68 -6.52 -5.98 -2.28
N LEU A 69 -7.10 -5.37 -1.24
CA LEU A 69 -8.05 -4.29 -1.40
C LEU A 69 -7.42 -3.05 -2.05
N GLN A 70 -6.21 -2.67 -1.62
CA GLN A 70 -5.48 -1.55 -2.21
C GLN A 70 -5.12 -1.81 -3.68
N GLU A 71 -4.68 -3.01 -4.00
CA GLU A 71 -4.39 -3.40 -5.38
C GLU A 71 -5.64 -3.39 -6.25
N SER A 72 -6.75 -3.95 -5.75
CA SER A 72 -8.05 -3.91 -6.42
C SER A 72 -8.49 -2.46 -6.69
N ARG A 73 -8.40 -1.57 -5.70
CA ARG A 73 -8.72 -0.14 -5.87
C ARG A 73 -7.83 0.54 -6.91
N ARG A 74 -6.51 0.26 -6.90
CA ARG A 74 -5.58 0.82 -7.90
C ARG A 74 -5.90 0.33 -9.30
N ARG A 75 -6.17 -0.97 -9.48
CA ARG A 75 -6.57 -1.55 -10.76
C ARG A 75 -7.88 -0.95 -11.26
N HIS A 76 -8.87 -0.83 -10.37
CA HIS A 76 -10.17 -0.24 -10.71
C HIS A 76 -10.04 1.24 -11.12
N ARG A 77 -9.33 2.05 -10.31
CA ARG A 77 -9.06 3.47 -10.64
C ARG A 77 -8.34 3.59 -11.98
N LYS A 78 -7.31 2.77 -12.22
CA LYS A 78 -6.59 2.77 -13.51
C LYS A 78 -7.53 2.43 -14.67
N SER A 79 -8.35 1.39 -14.52
CA SER A 79 -9.32 1.00 -15.56
C SER A 79 -10.34 2.09 -15.84
N GLN A 80 -10.84 2.80 -14.83
CA GLN A 80 -11.75 3.92 -15.03
C GLN A 80 -11.06 5.10 -15.71
N LEU A 81 -9.80 5.40 -15.35
CA LEU A 81 -9.03 6.46 -15.99
C LEU A 81 -8.71 6.12 -17.46
N ASP A 82 -8.39 4.86 -17.75
CA ASP A 82 -8.19 4.36 -19.12
C ASP A 82 -9.47 4.50 -19.96
N GLU A 83 -10.64 4.25 -19.37
CA GLU A 83 -11.93 4.42 -20.03
C GLU A 83 -12.25 5.90 -20.28
N ALA A 84 -12.09 6.76 -19.27
CA ALA A 84 -12.27 8.20 -19.39
C ALA A 84 -11.37 8.78 -20.51
N ALA A 85 -10.10 8.38 -20.53
CA ALA A 85 -9.14 8.79 -21.54
C ALA A 85 -9.55 8.35 -22.95
N ARG A 86 -10.08 7.13 -23.11
CA ARG A 86 -10.58 6.67 -24.42
C ARG A 86 -11.80 7.46 -24.90
N GLN A 87 -12.71 7.80 -23.99
CA GLN A 87 -13.87 8.63 -24.32
C GLN A 87 -13.45 10.05 -24.72
N TYR A 88 -12.48 10.62 -24.00
CA TYR A 88 -11.89 11.90 -24.35
C TYR A 88 -11.17 11.86 -25.71
N ILE A 89 -10.36 10.83 -25.98
CA ILE A 89 -9.72 10.61 -27.29
C ILE A 89 -10.77 10.60 -28.41
N ALA A 90 -11.87 9.86 -28.23
CA ALA A 90 -12.96 9.85 -29.20
C ALA A 90 -13.58 11.24 -29.38
N ALA A 91 -13.76 12.01 -28.31
CA ALA A 91 -14.23 13.38 -28.38
C ALA A 91 -13.25 14.32 -29.11
N VAL A 92 -11.93 14.11 -28.99
CA VAL A 92 -10.90 14.87 -29.73
C VAL A 92 -11.01 14.58 -31.22
N HIS A 93 -11.06 13.30 -31.62
CA HIS A 93 -11.21 12.89 -33.03
C HIS A 93 -12.54 13.35 -33.65
N GLU A 94 -13.56 13.59 -32.83
CA GLU A 94 -14.85 14.14 -33.25
C GLU A 94 -14.93 15.68 -33.14
N GLU A 95 -13.81 16.37 -32.86
CA GLU A 95 -13.72 17.83 -32.68
C GLU A 95 -14.70 18.40 -31.64
N ARG A 96 -15.06 17.60 -30.63
CA ARG A 96 -16.02 17.95 -29.57
C ARG A 96 -15.45 17.87 -28.17
N HIS A 97 -14.13 17.79 -28.04
CA HIS A 97 -13.46 17.63 -26.75
C HIS A 97 -13.64 18.83 -25.81
N ASP A 98 -13.84 20.05 -26.34
CA ASP A 98 -14.20 21.25 -25.56
C ASP A 98 -15.52 21.13 -24.79
N LEU A 99 -16.38 20.18 -25.19
CA LEU A 99 -17.69 19.92 -24.57
C LEU A 99 -17.67 18.66 -23.70
N TRP A 100 -16.54 17.95 -23.64
CA TRP A 100 -16.42 16.72 -22.90
C TRP A 100 -15.83 17.00 -21.51
N GLU A 101 -16.56 16.62 -20.47
CA GLU A 101 -16.15 16.78 -19.08
C GLU A 101 -16.20 15.42 -18.35
N PRO A 102 -15.18 15.05 -17.56
CA PRO A 102 -15.14 13.75 -16.88
C PRO A 102 -16.34 13.51 -15.95
N ASP A 103 -16.77 14.51 -15.18
CA ASP A 103 -17.83 14.40 -14.19
C ASP A 103 -19.21 14.16 -14.81
N GLN A 104 -19.50 14.83 -15.94
CA GLN A 104 -20.71 14.64 -16.74
C GLN A 104 -20.77 13.24 -17.35
N ASN A 105 -19.62 12.59 -17.54
CA ASN A 105 -19.50 11.23 -18.06
C ASN A 105 -19.34 10.18 -16.95
N GLY A 106 -19.54 10.57 -15.67
CA GLY A 106 -19.56 9.64 -14.53
C GLY A 106 -18.17 9.28 -13.99
N PHE A 107 -17.15 10.07 -14.31
CA PHE A 107 -15.79 9.89 -13.80
C PHE A 107 -15.44 10.95 -12.75
N GLU A 108 -14.65 10.57 -11.74
CA GLU A 108 -14.22 11.47 -10.65
C GLU A 108 -12.81 12.04 -10.90
N PHE A 109 -12.29 11.95 -12.13
CA PHE A 109 -10.97 12.44 -12.48
C PHE A 109 -11.01 13.92 -12.85
N SER A 110 -9.92 14.63 -12.56
CA SER A 110 -9.70 15.95 -13.15
C SER A 110 -9.48 15.84 -14.65
N MET A 111 -9.77 16.92 -15.38
CA MET A 111 -9.55 16.96 -16.82
C MET A 111 -8.07 16.72 -17.16
N GLU A 112 -7.18 17.33 -16.38
CA GLU A 112 -5.73 17.17 -16.56
C GLU A 112 -5.27 15.71 -16.38
N GLU A 113 -5.84 14.97 -15.43
CA GLU A 113 -5.54 13.54 -15.27
C GLU A 113 -5.96 12.73 -16.50
N VAL A 114 -7.11 13.06 -17.09
CA VAL A 114 -7.63 12.38 -18.28
C VAL A 114 -6.80 12.70 -19.51
N GLU A 115 -6.46 13.97 -19.73
CA GLU A 115 -5.65 14.43 -20.86
C GLU A 115 -4.24 13.83 -20.84
N VAL A 116 -3.58 13.86 -19.68
CA VAL A 116 -2.27 13.21 -19.51
C VAL A 116 -2.37 11.73 -19.87
N ARG A 117 -3.40 11.04 -19.37
CA ARG A 117 -3.58 9.62 -19.68
C ARG A 117 -3.90 9.39 -21.16
N ALA A 118 -4.67 10.27 -21.78
CA ALA A 118 -5.00 10.20 -23.20
C ALA A 118 -3.74 10.32 -24.06
N ILE A 119 -2.85 11.27 -23.76
CA ILE A 119 -1.55 11.42 -24.44
C ILE A 119 -0.64 10.20 -24.20
N GLU A 120 -0.66 9.61 -23.00
CA GLU A 120 0.08 8.36 -22.76
C GLU A 120 -0.43 7.18 -23.60
N ILE A 121 -1.73 7.14 -23.92
CA ILE A 121 -2.36 6.11 -24.76
C ILE A 121 -2.12 6.39 -26.24
N GLU A 122 -2.28 7.64 -26.66
CA GLU A 122 -2.13 8.12 -28.03
C GLU A 122 -1.26 9.39 -28.05
N PRO A 123 0.08 9.25 -28.19
CA PRO A 123 1.00 10.39 -28.11
C PRO A 123 0.79 11.48 -29.17
N ASP A 124 0.27 11.08 -30.34
CA ASP A 124 0.04 11.97 -31.48
C ASP A 124 -1.40 12.52 -31.52
N LEU A 125 -2.17 12.38 -30.42
CA LEU A 125 -3.59 12.75 -30.34
C LEU A 125 -3.90 14.19 -30.78
N PHE A 126 -2.96 15.12 -30.58
CA PHE A 126 -3.11 16.53 -30.95
C PHE A 126 -2.20 16.95 -32.11
N ALA A 127 -1.59 16.00 -32.84
CA ALA A 127 -0.65 16.31 -33.92
C ALA A 127 -1.31 17.14 -35.04
N GLU A 128 -2.55 16.78 -35.42
CA GLU A 128 -3.30 17.50 -36.45
C GLU A 128 -3.64 18.93 -36.01
N TRP A 129 -4.06 19.11 -34.77
CA TRP A 129 -4.29 20.43 -34.16
C TRP A 129 -3.03 21.29 -34.05
N ALA A 130 -1.89 20.67 -33.75
CA ALA A 130 -0.60 21.36 -33.69
C ALA A 130 -0.16 21.86 -35.08
N ASP A 131 -0.32 21.02 -36.10
CA ASP A 131 0.01 21.35 -37.49
C ASP A 131 -0.90 22.45 -38.06
N GLU A 132 -2.21 22.42 -37.77
CA GLU A 132 -3.16 23.43 -38.19
C GLU A 132 -2.91 24.80 -37.54
N ASN A 133 -2.64 24.83 -36.23
CA ASN A 133 -2.27 26.05 -35.52
C ASN A 133 -0.92 26.61 -35.96
N ALA A 134 0.06 25.75 -36.23
CA ALA A 134 1.35 26.15 -36.80
C ALA A 134 1.16 26.78 -38.19
N ALA A 135 0.36 26.15 -39.06
CA ALA A 135 0.06 26.67 -40.39
C ALA A 135 -0.78 27.97 -40.36
N ALA A 136 -1.64 28.16 -39.36
CA ALA A 136 -2.40 29.40 -39.15
C ALA A 136 -1.48 30.55 -38.69
N SER A 137 -0.52 30.28 -37.79
CA SER A 137 0.44 31.28 -37.32
C SER A 137 1.35 31.82 -38.43
N VAL A 138 1.81 30.94 -39.34
CA VAL A 138 2.66 31.29 -40.50
C VAL A 138 1.88 32.14 -41.52
N ARG A 139 0.59 31.83 -41.76
CA ARG A 139 -0.26 32.60 -42.67
C ARG A 139 -0.57 34.02 -42.17
N SER A 140 -0.62 34.24 -40.86
CA SER A 140 -0.80 35.57 -40.26
C SER A 140 0.45 36.48 -40.34
N SER A 141 1.62 35.91 -40.66
CA SER A 141 2.92 36.61 -40.70
C SER A 141 3.40 36.98 -42.11
N GLY A 142 2.50 37.03 -43.10
CA GLY A 142 2.81 37.39 -44.49
C GLY A 142 3.48 38.77 -44.65
N PRO A 143 4.34 38.98 -45.67
CA PRO A 143 5.32 40.06 -45.70
C PRO A 143 4.65 41.42 -45.80
N ARG A 144 5.03 42.34 -44.90
CA ARG A 144 4.77 43.77 -45.06
C ARG A 144 5.45 44.23 -46.36
N GLN A 145 4.65 44.43 -47.41
CA GLN A 145 5.11 45.08 -48.63
C GLN A 145 5.40 46.55 -48.33
N ASN A 146 6.64 46.96 -48.58
CA ASN A 146 7.09 48.36 -48.64
C ASN A 146 6.68 49.01 -49.95
#